data_AF-A0A7K5NF42-F1
#
_entry.id   AF-A0A7K5NF42-F1
#
_cell.length_a   1.000
_cell.length_b   1.000
_cell.length_c   1.000
_cell.angle_alpha   90.00
_cell.angle_beta   90.00
_cell.angle_gamma   90.00
#
_symmetry.space_group_name_H-M   'P 1'
#
loop_
_entity.id
_entity.type
_entity.pdbx_description
1 polymer ?
#
loop_
_entity_poly.entity_id
_entity_poly.type
_entity_poly.pdbx_seq_one_letter_code
_entity_poly.pdbx_strand_id
1 'polypeptide(L)'
;MEPQGIVKAFPKRKKVRDDSGKSIPPKIPKEEGSEISGAEWLKPVTAYVLQAGIGQARAEIFHKQIVQNGGVIRNQLSSEVTHVIVAEDMDCDRAFRLLKLTKLPSGLQLVKASWLSACIRDQKLLSTASYGVFIPRRYANGILSFLSTRGTPVSKAVYKASVRLPTSIRFCSGTYVRHALILTWLLFYLSLKKISDDEDSEGEDASVTQGDLEALISGRYPVKSSEETSDSSSAVAQPASKWVCAHSSNSKKDNHNQCITEKLEVLAKAYSVQGDKWRALGYAKAINALKSYHKPVTSYQEACKIPGIGKRMAEKILEILESGHLRKLDHISESVPVLELFSNIWGAGVKTAQMWYQQGFRTLDDIRTKATLTSQQAVGLKHYTDFLERMPREEAAEIEQTVRQAALALKPGLVCVACGSYRRGKPTCGDVDVLVTHPDGQSHRGVFSKLLDSLHRSG
;
A
#
# COMPACT_ATOMS: atom_id res chain seq x y z
N MET A 1 43.28 -16.13 -20.28
CA MET A 1 43.16 -14.95 -21.16
C MET A 1 41.77 -14.38 -21.02
N GLU A 2 41.68 -13.07 -20.86
CA GLU A 2 40.52 -12.30 -20.42
C GLU A 2 39.27 -12.38 -21.33
N PRO A 3 38.07 -12.08 -20.79
CA PRO A 3 36.82 -12.04 -21.55
C PRO A 3 36.69 -10.71 -22.31
N GLN A 4 36.67 -10.77 -23.65
CA GLN A 4 36.41 -9.59 -24.47
C GLN A 4 34.93 -9.18 -24.37
N GLY A 5 34.74 -7.94 -23.93
CA GLY A 5 33.45 -7.33 -23.60
C GLY A 5 32.60 -6.92 -24.80
N ILE A 6 31.33 -6.69 -24.47
CA ILE A 6 30.26 -6.27 -25.37
C ILE A 6 30.56 -4.88 -25.95
N VAL A 7 30.65 -4.82 -27.29
CA VAL A 7 30.86 -3.60 -28.07
C VAL A 7 29.60 -2.73 -28.05
N LYS A 8 29.72 -1.49 -27.54
CA LYS A 8 28.63 -0.49 -27.54
C LYS A 8 28.37 0.00 -28.97
N ALA A 9 27.21 -0.33 -29.51
CA ALA A 9 26.84 -0.05 -30.89
C ALA A 9 26.33 1.39 -31.18
N PHE A 10 26.75 2.44 -30.46
CA PHE A 10 26.45 3.84 -30.85
C PHE A 10 27.48 4.86 -30.32
N PRO A 11 28.04 5.76 -31.14
CA PRO A 11 28.90 6.85 -30.67
C PRO A 11 28.10 7.99 -30.02
N LYS A 12 28.57 8.48 -28.87
CA LYS A 12 28.02 9.66 -28.18
C LYS A 12 28.22 10.91 -29.05
N ARG A 13 27.14 11.54 -29.51
CA ARG A 13 27.20 12.88 -30.13
C ARG A 13 27.44 13.95 -29.06
N LYS A 14 28.53 14.70 -29.22
CA LYS A 14 28.91 15.89 -28.43
C LYS A 14 28.08 17.07 -28.94
N LYS A 15 27.33 17.76 -28.06
CA LYS A 15 26.55 18.94 -28.44
C LYS A 15 27.52 20.11 -28.63
N VAL A 16 27.66 20.57 -29.87
CA VAL A 16 28.42 21.78 -30.22
C VAL A 16 27.62 23.00 -29.73
N ARG A 17 28.29 23.90 -29.01
CA ARG A 17 27.80 25.25 -28.72
C ARG A 17 28.00 26.06 -29.99
N ASP A 18 26.93 26.67 -30.48
CA ASP A 18 27.02 27.71 -31.48
C ASP A 18 26.60 29.04 -30.84
N ASP A 19 27.44 30.03 -31.02
CA ASP A 19 27.39 31.38 -30.46
C ASP A 19 27.24 32.34 -31.63
N SER A 20 26.05 32.91 -31.80
CA SER A 20 25.84 34.03 -32.72
C SER A 20 24.71 34.91 -32.18
N GLY A 21 25.04 36.18 -32.00
CA GLY A 21 24.33 37.13 -31.16
C GLY A 21 23.08 37.81 -31.75
N LYS A 22 22.27 38.27 -30.79
CA LYS A 22 21.50 39.53 -30.70
C LYS A 22 20.52 39.91 -31.83
N SER A 23 19.23 39.93 -31.46
CA SER A 23 18.39 41.13 -31.56
C SER A 23 17.25 41.08 -30.52
N ILE A 24 17.15 42.09 -29.65
CA ILE A 24 16.05 42.34 -28.70
C ILE A 24 15.30 43.59 -29.18
N PRO A 25 13.95 43.58 -29.24
CA PRO A 25 13.16 44.50 -28.38
C PRO A 25 11.74 43.98 -28.04
N PRO A 26 10.94 44.67 -27.21
CA PRO A 26 11.25 45.34 -25.94
C PRO A 26 10.38 44.80 -24.77
N LYS A 27 10.82 45.12 -23.54
CA LYS A 27 10.10 44.90 -22.28
C LYS A 27 8.95 45.91 -22.11
N ILE A 28 7.84 45.45 -21.53
CA ILE A 28 6.90 46.27 -20.75
C ILE A 28 6.89 45.72 -19.30
N PRO A 29 6.86 46.58 -18.26
CA PRO A 29 7.35 46.25 -16.92
C PRO A 29 6.27 45.86 -15.89
N LYS A 30 6.76 45.13 -14.86
CA LYS A 30 6.38 45.05 -13.44
C LYS A 30 4.89 45.18 -13.04
N GLU A 31 4.43 44.16 -12.33
CA GLU A 31 3.92 44.38 -10.97
C GLU A 31 4.77 43.57 -9.97
N GLU A 32 5.42 44.32 -9.09
CA GLU A 32 6.01 43.85 -7.84
C GLU A 32 4.89 43.74 -6.80
N GLY A 33 4.91 42.68 -5.98
CA GLY A 33 4.17 42.67 -4.72
C GLY A 33 3.40 41.40 -4.39
N SER A 34 4.10 40.34 -4.01
CA SER A 34 3.77 39.62 -2.78
C SER A 34 5.03 38.89 -2.31
N GLU A 35 5.73 39.53 -1.38
CA GLU A 35 6.69 38.87 -0.51
C GLU A 35 5.97 37.73 0.21
N ILE A 36 6.22 36.48 -0.18
CA ILE A 36 5.91 35.34 0.68
C ILE A 36 7.10 35.21 1.61
N SER A 37 6.92 35.68 2.83
CA SER A 37 7.80 35.45 3.98
C SER A 37 8.35 34.02 3.94
N GLY A 38 9.66 33.87 3.77
CA GLY A 38 10.33 32.59 3.94
C GLY A 38 10.06 32.13 5.37
N ALA A 39 9.21 31.13 5.52
CA ALA A 39 8.87 30.59 6.82
C ALA A 39 10.06 29.73 7.26
N GLU A 40 11.01 30.33 7.98
CA GLU A 40 12.26 29.71 8.38
C GLU A 40 12.09 28.89 9.69
N TRP A 41 11.03 28.10 9.78
CA TRP A 41 10.66 27.36 10.99
C TRP A 41 11.52 26.10 11.20
N LEU A 42 12.34 25.67 10.22
CA LEU A 42 13.32 24.58 10.39
C LEU A 42 14.75 25.06 10.67
N LYS A 43 15.01 26.35 10.92
CA LYS A 43 16.34 26.89 11.26
C LYS A 43 17.16 26.07 12.27
N PRO A 44 16.60 25.58 13.39
CA PRO A 44 17.39 24.85 14.39
C PRO A 44 17.68 23.39 13.99
N VAL A 45 17.16 22.92 12.85
CA VAL A 45 17.25 21.54 12.43
C VAL A 45 18.42 21.34 11.47
N THR A 46 19.46 20.67 11.95
CA THR A 46 20.49 20.06 11.12
C THR A 46 20.20 18.57 11.01
N ALA A 47 19.67 18.14 9.88
CA ALA A 47 19.16 16.80 9.68
C ALA A 47 20.11 15.89 8.89
N TYR A 48 20.14 14.62 9.28
CA TYR A 48 20.68 13.52 8.47
C TYR A 48 19.54 12.55 8.16
N VAL A 49 19.24 12.34 6.87
CA VAL A 49 18.18 11.42 6.44
C VAL A 49 18.79 10.05 6.10
N LEU A 50 18.46 9.04 6.89
CA LEU A 50 18.92 7.67 6.65
C LEU A 50 18.10 7.04 5.52
N GLN A 51 18.71 6.86 4.36
CA GLN A 51 18.01 6.37 3.16
C GLN A 51 17.46 4.93 3.31
N ALA A 52 18.06 4.12 4.19
CA ALA A 52 17.61 2.76 4.45
C ALA A 52 16.17 2.75 4.99
N GLY A 53 15.26 2.12 4.25
CA GLY A 53 13.82 2.05 4.58
C GLY A 53 12.98 3.23 4.06
N ILE A 54 13.56 4.43 3.90
CA ILE A 54 12.85 5.60 3.35
C ILE A 54 12.83 5.58 1.81
N GLY A 55 13.90 5.08 1.19
CA GLY A 55 14.07 5.06 -0.27
C GLY A 55 14.57 6.39 -0.85
N GLN A 56 15.29 6.32 -1.97
CA GLN A 56 16.04 7.45 -2.53
C GLN A 56 15.14 8.64 -2.92
N ALA A 57 14.07 8.38 -3.68
CA ALA A 57 13.18 9.44 -4.16
C ALA A 57 12.52 10.24 -3.00
N ARG A 58 12.11 9.55 -1.93
CA ARG A 58 11.50 10.20 -0.76
C ARG A 58 12.53 10.97 0.07
N ALA A 59 13.75 10.42 0.22
CA ALA A 59 14.85 11.13 0.88
C ALA A 59 15.22 12.43 0.12
N GLU A 60 15.25 12.41 -1.21
CA GLU A 60 15.48 13.62 -2.02
C GLU A 60 14.39 14.68 -1.85
N ILE A 61 13.12 14.27 -1.73
CA ILE A 61 12.01 15.19 -1.44
C ILE A 61 12.19 15.81 -0.05
N PHE A 62 12.47 15.01 0.98
CA PHE A 62 12.76 15.53 2.31
C PHE A 62 13.94 16.47 2.31
N HIS A 63 14.98 16.18 1.50
CA HIS A 63 16.12 17.07 1.41
C HIS A 63 15.73 18.47 0.90
N LYS A 64 14.96 18.51 -0.19
CA LYS A 64 14.50 19.79 -0.73
C LYS A 64 13.63 20.55 0.27
N GLN A 65 12.71 19.85 0.94
CA GLN A 65 11.78 20.45 1.90
C GLN A 65 12.48 21.01 3.14
N ILE A 66 13.48 20.32 3.68
CA ILE A 66 14.24 20.82 4.85
C ILE A 66 14.97 22.12 4.49
N VAL A 67 15.66 22.15 3.34
CA VAL A 67 16.40 23.34 2.89
C VAL A 67 15.47 24.50 2.56
N GLN A 68 14.35 24.24 1.89
CA GLN A 68 13.36 25.25 1.53
C GLN A 68 12.74 25.96 2.73
N ASN A 69 12.66 25.29 3.88
CA ASN A 69 12.07 25.84 5.11
C ASN A 69 13.14 26.26 6.14
N GLY A 70 14.39 26.44 5.69
CA GLY A 70 15.49 27.04 6.49
C GLY A 70 16.33 26.05 7.30
N GLY A 71 16.12 24.74 7.18
CA GLY A 71 16.96 23.72 7.84
C GLY A 71 18.21 23.34 7.03
N VAL A 72 19.15 22.67 7.69
CA VAL A 72 20.44 22.25 7.10
C VAL A 72 20.49 20.73 6.96
N ILE A 73 21.11 20.23 5.88
CA ILE A 73 21.27 18.79 5.66
C ILE A 73 22.75 18.43 5.63
N ARG A 74 23.08 17.34 6.30
CA ARG A 74 24.41 16.71 6.21
C ARG A 74 24.29 15.36 5.51
N ASN A 75 25.27 15.08 4.64
CA ASN A 75 25.37 13.80 3.92
C ASN A 75 26.11 12.72 4.73
N GLN A 76 26.65 13.10 5.89
CA GLN A 76 27.34 12.22 6.82
C GLN A 76 26.97 12.62 8.26
N LEU A 77 26.99 11.65 9.17
CA LEU A 77 26.75 11.91 10.58
C LEU A 77 27.96 12.63 11.18
N SER A 78 27.73 13.81 11.77
CA SER A 78 28.74 14.62 12.46
C SER A 78 28.16 15.17 13.77
N SER A 79 29.00 15.78 14.61
CA SER A 79 28.59 16.41 15.88
C SER A 79 27.62 17.59 15.71
N GLU A 80 27.45 18.09 14.48
CA GLU A 80 26.55 19.20 14.16
C GLU A 80 25.12 18.74 13.84
N VAL A 81 24.93 17.43 13.60
CA VAL A 81 23.60 16.88 13.31
C VAL A 81 22.77 16.88 14.59
N THR A 82 21.61 17.52 14.54
CA THR A 82 20.67 17.55 15.68
C THR A 82 19.60 16.47 15.54
N HIS A 83 19.22 16.10 14.32
CA HIS A 83 18.17 15.12 14.05
C HIS A 83 18.60 14.05 13.03
N VAL A 84 18.42 12.77 13.37
CA VAL A 84 18.49 11.66 12.40
C VAL A 84 17.07 11.24 12.07
N ILE A 85 16.71 11.31 10.79
CA ILE A 85 15.40 10.94 10.29
C ILE A 85 15.47 9.52 9.72
N VAL A 86 14.67 8.61 10.29
CA VAL A 86 14.63 7.18 9.92
C VAL A 86 13.23 6.74 9.46
N ALA A 87 13.14 5.56 8.85
CA ALA A 87 11.87 4.98 8.43
C ALA A 87 10.94 4.65 9.62
N GLU A 88 9.63 4.54 9.38
CA GLU A 88 8.63 4.28 10.43
C GLU A 88 8.83 2.94 11.16
N ASP A 89 9.28 1.94 10.42
CA ASP A 89 9.56 0.58 10.84
C ASP A 89 11.00 0.39 11.33
N MET A 90 11.79 1.46 11.43
CA MET A 90 13.17 1.38 11.88
C MET A 90 13.24 1.17 13.40
N ASP A 91 13.82 0.04 13.81
CA ASP A 91 14.16 -0.23 15.21
C ASP A 91 15.52 0.36 15.62
N CYS A 92 15.72 0.52 16.93
CA CYS A 92 16.93 1.12 17.49
C CYS A 92 18.20 0.34 17.16
N ASP A 93 18.17 -1.00 17.23
CA ASP A 93 19.37 -1.83 17.04
C ASP A 93 19.84 -1.75 15.57
N ARG A 94 18.89 -1.79 14.63
CA ARG A 94 19.15 -1.61 13.20
C ARG A 94 19.62 -0.19 12.87
N ALA A 95 19.00 0.84 13.46
CA ALA A 95 19.42 2.22 13.26
C ALA A 95 20.87 2.45 13.71
N PHE A 96 21.24 1.95 14.89
CA PHE A 96 22.60 2.10 15.43
C PHE A 96 23.64 1.35 14.58
N ARG A 97 23.30 0.15 14.08
CA ARG A 97 24.17 -0.60 13.17
C ARG A 97 24.44 0.17 11.87
N LEU A 98 23.40 0.77 11.28
CA LEU A 98 23.51 1.51 10.02
C LEU A 98 24.24 2.86 10.19
N LEU A 99 24.01 3.53 11.31
CA LEU A 99 24.69 4.77 11.68
C LEU A 99 26.10 4.54 12.23
N LYS A 100 26.50 3.26 12.46
CA LYS A 100 27.75 2.85 13.10
C LYS A 100 27.96 3.50 14.47
N LEU A 101 26.88 3.63 15.25
CA LEU A 101 26.89 4.20 16.59
C LEU A 101 26.92 3.10 17.65
N THR A 102 27.70 3.31 18.72
CA THR A 102 27.71 2.45 19.91
C THR A 102 26.86 3.03 21.04
N LYS A 103 26.76 4.35 21.12
CA LYS A 103 25.90 5.11 22.04
C LYS A 103 25.35 6.35 21.34
N LEU A 104 24.22 6.86 21.80
CA LEU A 104 23.65 8.09 21.26
C LEU A 104 24.45 9.31 21.76
N PRO A 105 24.96 10.18 20.86
CA PRO A 105 25.56 11.45 21.26
C PRO A 105 24.55 12.34 22.01
N SER A 106 25.03 13.08 23.01
CA SER A 106 24.20 14.05 23.74
C SER A 106 23.71 15.15 22.79
N GLY A 107 22.40 15.31 22.68
CA GLY A 107 21.76 16.31 21.80
C GLY A 107 21.33 15.79 20.43
N LEU A 108 21.67 14.55 20.05
CA LEU A 108 21.18 13.93 18.82
C LEU A 108 19.83 13.27 19.05
N GLN A 109 18.81 13.67 18.28
CA GLN A 109 17.47 13.08 18.33
C GLN A 109 17.26 12.10 17.18
N LEU A 110 16.89 10.85 17.51
CA LEU A 110 16.55 9.82 16.53
C LEU A 110 15.03 9.78 16.34
N VAL A 111 14.54 10.26 15.20
CA VAL A 111 13.12 10.50 14.94
C VAL A 111 12.63 9.83 13.67
N LYS A 112 11.36 9.41 13.67
CA LYS A 112 10.71 8.80 12.50
C LYS A 112 10.38 9.84 11.43
N ALA A 113 10.27 9.41 10.18
CA ALA A 113 9.92 10.24 9.02
C ALA A 113 8.56 10.95 9.15
N SER A 114 7.64 10.40 9.94
CA SER A 114 6.34 10.96 10.29
C SER A 114 6.46 12.30 11.01
N TRP A 115 7.52 12.51 11.81
CA TRP A 115 7.81 13.80 12.43
C TRP A 115 8.01 14.89 11.38
N LEU A 116 8.95 14.68 10.44
CA LEU A 116 9.23 15.66 9.40
C LEU A 116 8.00 15.90 8.53
N SER A 117 7.25 14.83 8.23
CA SER A 117 6.00 14.93 7.47
C SER A 117 4.95 15.78 8.19
N ALA A 118 4.84 15.66 9.51
CA ALA A 118 3.95 16.46 10.34
C ALA A 118 4.41 17.91 10.45
N CYS A 119 5.72 18.17 10.62
CA CYS A 119 6.26 19.53 10.65
C CYS A 119 6.02 20.27 9.32
N ILE A 120 6.17 19.60 8.18
CA ILE A 120 5.89 20.17 6.85
C ILE A 120 4.40 20.47 6.67
N ARG A 121 3.53 19.56 7.09
CA ARG A 121 2.07 19.74 7.00
C ARG A 121 1.60 20.93 7.83
N ASP A 122 2.10 21.04 9.06
CA ASP A 122 1.66 22.03 10.03
C ASP A 122 2.49 23.33 9.96
N GLN A 123 3.48 23.39 9.06
CA GLN A 123 4.42 24.51 8.84
C GLN A 123 5.06 25.03 10.13
N LYS A 124 5.35 24.13 11.07
CA LYS A 124 5.92 24.46 12.38
C LYS A 124 6.85 23.36 12.88
N LEU A 125 7.81 23.74 13.71
CA LEU A 125 8.67 22.77 14.39
C LEU A 125 7.89 22.08 15.52
N LEU A 126 7.61 20.80 15.35
CA LEU A 126 6.90 19.98 16.35
C LEU A 126 7.87 19.34 17.36
N SER A 127 7.36 19.07 18.56
CA SER A 127 8.09 18.27 19.56
C SER A 127 8.40 16.87 19.02
N THR A 128 9.58 16.37 19.33
CA THR A 128 10.05 15.04 18.91
C THR A 128 9.63 13.92 19.86
N ALA A 129 9.01 14.25 21.01
CA ALA A 129 8.68 13.30 22.08
C ALA A 129 7.79 12.13 21.63
N SER A 130 6.81 12.38 20.75
CA SER A 130 5.88 11.36 20.23
C SER A 130 6.39 10.63 18.98
N TYR A 131 7.51 11.07 18.40
CA TYR A 131 8.05 10.54 17.14
C TYR A 131 9.46 9.93 17.28
N GLY A 132 9.99 9.91 18.51
CA GLY A 132 11.28 9.31 18.81
C GLY A 132 11.26 7.79 18.61
N VAL A 133 12.36 7.25 18.13
CA VAL A 133 12.61 5.80 18.23
C VAL A 133 12.90 5.48 19.69
N PHE A 134 12.31 4.42 20.24
CA PHE A 134 12.60 3.99 21.61
C PHE A 134 14.07 3.56 21.73
N ILE A 135 14.83 4.20 22.64
CA ILE A 135 16.25 3.91 22.86
C ILE A 135 16.42 3.20 24.21
N PRO A 136 16.74 1.89 24.21
CA PRO A 136 17.05 1.16 25.43
C PRO A 136 18.22 1.78 26.22
N ARG A 137 18.19 1.65 27.56
CA ARG A 137 19.22 2.22 28.47
C ARG A 137 20.67 1.84 28.11
N ARG A 138 20.89 0.68 27.48
CA ARG A 138 22.21 0.24 27.01
C ARG A 138 22.86 1.18 25.97
N TYR A 139 22.05 1.97 25.26
CA TYR A 139 22.51 2.93 24.25
C TYR A 139 22.50 4.39 24.73
N ALA A 140 21.98 4.65 25.94
CA ALA A 140 21.95 5.97 26.54
C ALA A 140 23.29 6.28 27.25
N ASN A 141 23.84 7.47 27.01
CA ASN A 141 24.89 8.00 27.87
C ASN A 141 24.26 8.43 29.20
N GLY A 142 24.85 8.00 30.32
CA GLY A 142 24.31 8.23 31.65
C GLY A 142 24.12 9.72 31.96
N ILE A 143 23.00 10.01 32.64
CA ILE A 143 22.51 11.29 33.17
C ILE A 143 21.79 12.18 32.14
N LEU A 144 20.45 12.01 32.06
CA LEU A 144 19.53 13.15 32.21
C LEU A 144 18.21 12.69 32.84
N SER A 145 17.86 13.38 33.93
CA SER A 145 16.65 13.29 34.73
C SER A 145 15.39 13.60 33.93
N PHE A 146 14.42 12.70 33.95
CA PHE A 146 13.05 12.99 33.52
C PHE A 146 12.38 13.81 34.63
N LEU A 147 11.92 15.01 34.29
CA LEU A 147 11.06 15.82 35.14
C LEU A 147 9.78 15.02 35.44
N SER A 148 9.53 14.83 36.73
CA SER A 148 8.26 14.37 37.27
C SER A 148 7.56 15.56 37.91
N THR A 149 6.38 15.90 37.41
CA THR A 149 5.28 16.58 38.11
C THR A 149 4.01 15.98 37.49
N ARG A 150 3.12 15.33 38.22
CA ARG A 150 2.44 15.77 39.46
C ARG A 150 2.27 14.61 40.42
N GLY A 151 2.50 14.89 41.70
CA GLY A 151 1.87 14.18 42.81
C GLY A 151 1.09 15.17 43.65
N THR A 152 0.01 14.72 44.27
CA THR A 152 -0.46 15.27 45.54
C THR A 152 -0.73 14.13 46.52
N PRO A 153 -0.60 14.38 47.84
CA PRO A 153 -0.19 13.36 48.80
C PRO A 153 -1.31 13.00 49.79
N VAL A 154 -1.38 11.74 50.23
CA VAL A 154 -2.01 11.42 51.52
C VAL A 154 -1.29 10.26 52.23
N SER A 155 -0.82 10.61 53.43
CA SER A 155 -0.49 9.87 54.66
C SER A 155 -0.04 8.41 54.66
N LYS A 156 1.12 8.26 55.32
CA LYS A 156 1.59 7.09 56.07
C LYS A 156 0.52 6.58 57.04
N ALA A 157 0.25 5.28 57.01
CA ALA A 157 -0.18 4.53 58.18
C ALA A 157 0.45 3.13 58.15
N VAL A 158 1.17 2.85 59.23
CA VAL A 158 1.85 1.62 59.57
C VAL A 158 0.82 0.58 60.00
N TYR A 159 0.81 -0.61 59.40
CA TYR A 159 0.40 -1.83 60.11
C TYR A 159 1.25 -3.02 59.69
N LYS A 160 1.94 -3.58 60.69
CA LYS A 160 2.59 -4.89 60.67
C LYS A 160 1.51 -5.97 60.55
N ALA A 161 1.70 -6.93 59.66
CA ALA A 161 1.20 -8.29 59.85
C ALA A 161 2.28 -9.26 59.38
N SER A 162 2.90 -9.90 60.36
CA SER A 162 3.81 -11.04 60.21
C SER A 162 2.96 -12.31 60.11
N VAL A 163 3.50 -13.36 59.47
CA VAL A 163 3.47 -14.78 59.91
C VAL A 163 3.44 -15.77 58.71
N ARG A 164 4.61 -16.40 58.56
CA ARG A 164 4.93 -17.83 58.31
C ARG A 164 4.61 -18.49 56.96
N LEU A 165 5.69 -18.80 56.24
CA LEU A 165 5.82 -20.03 55.45
C LEU A 165 5.80 -21.27 56.35
N PRO A 166 5.25 -22.40 55.87
CA PRO A 166 5.73 -23.72 56.23
C PRO A 166 6.67 -24.28 55.15
N THR A 167 7.75 -24.88 55.62
CA THR A 167 8.75 -25.63 54.87
C THR A 167 8.41 -27.14 54.89
N SER A 168 8.99 -27.88 53.93
CA SER A 168 8.98 -29.35 53.73
C SER A 168 7.80 -29.84 52.85
N ILE A 169 7.97 -30.64 51.77
CA ILE A 169 8.95 -31.69 51.52
C ILE A 169 8.94 -32.11 50.02
N ARG A 170 10.09 -32.65 49.56
CA ARG A 170 10.34 -33.60 48.44
C ARG A 170 10.30 -33.16 46.97
N PHE A 171 11.45 -33.42 46.35
CA PHE A 171 11.66 -33.66 44.93
C PHE A 171 10.77 -34.79 44.39
N CYS A 172 10.07 -34.51 43.28
CA CYS A 172 9.77 -35.46 42.22
C CYS A 172 9.77 -34.73 40.86
N SER A 173 10.29 -35.41 39.86
CA SER A 173 10.54 -35.00 38.47
C SER A 173 9.32 -34.42 37.73
N GLY A 174 9.55 -33.44 36.84
CA GLY A 174 8.57 -33.06 35.81
C GLY A 174 8.73 -31.64 35.29
N THR A 175 8.98 -31.52 33.99
CA THR A 175 9.10 -30.30 33.19
C THR A 175 7.91 -29.35 33.33
N TYR A 176 8.00 -28.23 34.07
CA TYR A 176 7.05 -27.10 33.97
C TYR A 176 7.61 -25.81 34.58
N VAL A 177 8.59 -25.17 33.92
CA VAL A 177 9.02 -23.79 34.25
C VAL A 177 9.25 -22.98 32.98
N ARG A 178 8.19 -22.78 32.19
CA ARG A 178 8.14 -21.71 31.16
C ARG A 178 6.79 -20.99 31.06
N HIS A 179 5.76 -21.40 31.80
CA HIS A 179 4.41 -20.82 31.70
C HIS A 179 4.03 -19.83 32.81
N ALA A 180 4.73 -19.77 33.95
CA ALA A 180 4.35 -18.86 35.06
C ALA A 180 4.84 -17.41 34.90
N LEU A 181 5.91 -17.19 34.12
CA LEU A 181 6.44 -15.83 33.83
C LEU A 181 5.71 -15.13 32.68
N ILE A 182 5.03 -15.87 31.81
CA ILE A 182 4.26 -15.31 30.70
C ILE A 182 2.89 -14.83 31.19
N LEU A 183 2.25 -15.55 32.12
CA LEU A 183 0.93 -15.18 32.65
C LEU A 183 0.98 -13.90 33.51
N THR A 184 2.06 -13.71 34.27
CA THR A 184 2.30 -12.50 35.08
C THR A 184 2.63 -11.29 34.21
N TRP A 185 3.34 -11.49 33.09
CA TRP A 185 3.58 -10.44 32.08
C TRP A 185 2.31 -10.09 31.29
N LEU A 186 1.45 -11.08 30.99
CA LEU A 186 0.18 -10.88 30.30
C LEU A 186 -0.84 -10.13 31.18
N LEU A 187 -0.92 -10.45 32.48
CA LEU A 187 -1.79 -9.76 33.44
C LEU A 187 -1.31 -8.32 33.73
N PHE A 188 0.00 -8.08 33.72
CA PHE A 188 0.58 -6.72 33.83
C PHE A 188 0.33 -5.90 32.55
N TYR A 189 0.43 -6.52 31.37
CA TYR A 189 0.14 -5.89 30.08
C TYR A 189 -1.36 -5.59 29.89
N LEU A 190 -2.26 -6.43 30.41
CA LEU A 190 -3.71 -6.17 30.43
C LEU A 190 -4.12 -5.09 31.44
N SER A 191 -3.38 -4.90 32.54
CA SER A 191 -3.68 -3.85 33.55
C SER A 191 -3.23 -2.45 33.10
N LEU A 192 -2.12 -2.36 32.35
CA LEU A 192 -1.59 -1.08 31.83
C LEU A 192 -2.42 -0.48 30.68
N LYS A 193 -3.41 -1.20 30.14
CA LYS A 193 -4.26 -0.72 29.05
C LYS A 193 -5.56 -0.05 29.54
N LYS A 194 -5.74 0.13 30.86
CA LYS A 194 -6.98 0.64 31.45
C LYS A 194 -6.89 2.00 32.18
N ILE A 195 -5.80 2.76 32.02
CA ILE A 195 -5.72 4.12 32.59
C ILE A 195 -4.98 5.04 31.62
N SER A 196 -5.74 5.78 30.80
CA SER A 196 -5.47 7.15 30.36
C SER A 196 -6.43 7.52 29.21
N ASP A 197 -7.73 7.55 29.50
CA ASP A 197 -8.65 8.45 28.82
C ASP A 197 -8.80 9.67 29.73
N ASP A 198 -8.54 10.86 29.20
CA ASP A 198 -9.22 12.12 29.49
C ASP A 198 -8.60 13.21 28.60
N GLU A 199 -9.21 13.39 27.42
CA GLU A 199 -9.96 14.60 27.03
C GLU A 199 -9.97 14.76 25.50
N ASP A 200 -11.18 15.03 24.99
CA ASP A 200 -11.58 15.33 23.61
C ASP A 200 -11.57 14.19 22.58
N SER A 201 -12.59 13.32 22.65
CA SER A 201 -13.09 12.63 21.46
C SER A 201 -14.55 12.22 21.62
N GLU A 202 -15.45 12.81 20.83
CA GLU A 202 -16.74 12.21 20.50
C GLU A 202 -16.48 10.91 19.72
N GLY A 203 -16.27 9.82 20.44
CA GLY A 203 -16.12 8.48 19.90
C GLY A 203 -17.34 7.65 20.27
N GLU A 204 -18.30 7.54 19.36
CA GLU A 204 -19.24 6.43 19.40
C GLU A 204 -18.42 5.14 19.21
N ASP A 205 -18.36 4.30 20.26
CA ASP A 205 -17.97 2.90 20.12
C ASP A 205 -18.96 2.25 19.16
N ALA A 206 -18.64 2.23 17.86
CA ALA A 206 -19.46 1.63 16.82
C ALA A 206 -19.44 0.10 16.98
N SER A 207 -20.18 -0.39 17.97
CA SER A 207 -20.53 -1.81 18.07
C SER A 207 -21.23 -2.20 16.77
N VAL A 208 -20.71 -3.23 16.09
CA VAL A 208 -21.28 -3.72 14.83
C VAL A 208 -22.70 -4.20 15.13
N THR A 209 -23.70 -3.53 14.59
CA THR A 209 -25.10 -3.87 14.82
C THR A 209 -25.51 -5.08 14.00
N GLN A 210 -26.61 -5.72 14.37
CA GLN A 210 -27.22 -6.77 13.54
C GLN A 210 -27.57 -6.24 12.13
N GLY A 211 -27.97 -4.97 12.03
CA GLY A 211 -28.21 -4.31 10.74
C GLY A 211 -26.95 -4.16 9.89
N ASP A 212 -25.80 -3.90 10.50
CA ASP A 212 -24.51 -3.85 9.79
C ASP A 212 -24.09 -5.24 9.28
N LEU A 213 -24.36 -6.29 10.06
CA LEU A 213 -24.12 -7.66 9.65
C LEU A 213 -25.02 -8.07 8.48
N GLU A 214 -26.32 -7.73 8.53
CA GLU A 214 -27.25 -7.97 7.44
C GLU A 214 -26.89 -7.17 6.19
N ALA A 215 -26.43 -5.92 6.34
CA ALA A 215 -25.94 -5.11 5.24
C ALA A 215 -24.68 -5.70 4.59
N LEU A 216 -23.77 -6.25 5.40
CA LEU A 216 -22.58 -6.93 4.91
C LEU A 216 -22.94 -8.16 4.07
N ILE A 217 -23.84 -9.00 4.59
CA ILE A 217 -24.28 -10.26 3.97
C ILE A 217 -25.10 -9.97 2.69
N SER A 218 -26.07 -9.07 2.77
CA SER A 218 -26.95 -8.74 1.64
C SER A 218 -26.26 -7.84 0.60
N GLY A 219 -25.19 -7.15 0.99
CA GLY A 219 -24.58 -6.09 0.20
C GLY A 219 -25.42 -4.83 0.09
N ARG A 220 -26.52 -4.70 0.86
CA ARG A 220 -27.43 -3.55 0.86
C ARG A 220 -27.37 -2.85 2.21
N TYR A 221 -26.82 -1.63 2.23
CA TYR A 221 -26.94 -0.78 3.41
C TYR A 221 -28.37 -0.25 3.52
N PRO A 222 -28.99 -0.26 4.70
CA PRO A 222 -30.25 0.44 4.93
C PRO A 222 -30.07 1.89 4.51
N VAL A 223 -30.89 2.35 3.57
CA VAL A 223 -31.00 3.78 3.28
C VAL A 223 -31.57 4.39 4.55
N LYS A 224 -30.83 5.28 5.23
CA LYS A 224 -31.40 6.09 6.31
C LYS A 224 -32.56 6.86 5.69
N SER A 225 -33.78 6.43 5.98
CA SER A 225 -35.00 7.17 5.68
C SER A 225 -35.01 8.39 6.60
N SER A 226 -34.40 9.48 6.15
CA SER A 226 -34.73 10.80 6.67
C SER A 226 -36.06 11.19 6.05
N GLU A 227 -37.17 10.86 6.74
CA GLU A 227 -38.47 11.46 6.44
C GLU A 227 -38.49 12.91 6.94
N GLU A 228 -38.91 13.80 6.02
CA GLU A 228 -39.52 15.12 6.24
C GLU A 228 -38.59 16.24 6.74
N THR A 229 -38.40 17.39 6.08
CA THR A 229 -39.19 18.15 5.09
C THR A 229 -38.29 19.19 4.37
N SER A 230 -38.79 19.65 3.22
CA SER A 230 -38.55 20.96 2.56
C SER A 230 -37.93 20.90 1.16
N ASP A 231 -38.81 21.16 0.19
CA ASP A 231 -38.49 21.63 -1.14
C ASP A 231 -37.50 22.80 -1.08
N SER A 232 -36.29 22.59 -1.58
CA SER A 232 -35.60 23.65 -2.33
C SER A 232 -34.67 23.01 -3.35
N SER A 233 -35.00 23.25 -4.62
CA SER A 233 -34.15 22.94 -5.76
C SER A 233 -32.88 23.80 -5.69
N SER A 234 -31.81 23.27 -5.12
CA SER A 234 -30.46 23.67 -5.50
C SER A 234 -29.51 22.50 -5.28
N ALA A 235 -29.49 21.59 -6.24
CA ALA A 235 -28.40 20.64 -6.38
C ALA A 235 -27.14 21.44 -6.72
N VAL A 236 -26.45 21.94 -5.69
CA VAL A 236 -25.10 22.46 -5.81
C VAL A 236 -24.26 21.27 -6.24
N ALA A 237 -23.93 21.22 -7.53
CA ALA A 237 -23.05 20.20 -8.10
C ALA A 237 -21.70 20.29 -7.40
N GLN A 238 -21.50 19.42 -6.41
CA GLN A 238 -20.21 19.25 -5.76
C GLN A 238 -19.18 18.91 -6.85
N PRO A 239 -18.02 19.56 -6.88
CA PRO A 239 -17.02 19.30 -7.90
C PRO A 239 -16.68 17.80 -7.89
N ALA A 240 -16.81 17.17 -9.06
CA ALA A 240 -16.53 15.75 -9.24
C ALA A 240 -15.17 15.42 -8.62
N SER A 241 -15.19 14.68 -7.52
CA SER A 241 -13.98 14.33 -6.79
C SER A 241 -12.98 13.64 -7.73
N LYS A 242 -11.67 13.83 -7.54
CA LYS A 242 -10.66 13.19 -8.41
C LYS A 242 -10.57 11.67 -8.19
N TRP A 243 -11.13 11.17 -7.10
CA TRP A 243 -10.88 9.82 -6.60
C TRP A 243 -11.95 8.84 -7.07
N VAL A 244 -11.52 7.69 -7.57
CA VAL A 244 -12.44 6.63 -8.06
C VAL A 244 -13.44 6.20 -6.99
N CYS A 245 -13.05 6.19 -5.71
CA CYS A 245 -13.91 5.77 -4.59
C CYS A 245 -15.06 6.74 -4.28
N ALA A 246 -15.04 7.96 -4.80
CA ALA A 246 -16.08 8.95 -4.58
C ALA A 246 -17.04 9.07 -5.79
N HIS A 247 -16.97 8.11 -6.72
CA HIS A 247 -17.92 7.95 -7.82
C HIS A 247 -18.62 6.60 -7.75
N SER A 248 -19.92 6.58 -8.04
CA SER A 248 -20.65 5.32 -8.21
C SER A 248 -20.07 4.54 -9.40
N SER A 249 -19.88 3.24 -9.21
CA SER A 249 -19.43 2.34 -10.29
C SER A 249 -20.54 1.98 -11.29
N ASN A 250 -21.80 2.29 -10.96
CA ASN A 250 -22.98 2.00 -11.80
C ASN A 250 -23.09 2.92 -13.03
N SER A 251 -22.32 4.01 -13.09
CA SER A 251 -22.29 4.94 -14.23
C SER A 251 -21.58 4.37 -15.47
N LYS A 252 -21.00 3.17 -15.39
CA LYS A 252 -20.17 2.54 -16.43
C LYS A 252 -20.90 1.48 -17.26
N LYS A 253 -22.22 1.60 -17.45
CA LYS A 253 -22.98 0.56 -18.17
C LYS A 253 -22.63 0.55 -19.66
N ASP A 254 -22.46 1.71 -20.27
CA ASP A 254 -22.25 1.83 -21.72
C ASP A 254 -20.89 2.46 -22.05
N ASN A 255 -20.06 1.70 -22.78
CA ASN A 255 -18.78 2.18 -23.28
C ASN A 255 -18.94 2.75 -24.70
N HIS A 256 -19.16 4.06 -24.81
CA HIS A 256 -19.28 4.74 -26.10
C HIS A 256 -17.98 4.82 -26.91
N ASN A 257 -16.84 4.40 -26.32
CA ASN A 257 -15.50 4.53 -26.89
C ASN A 257 -14.85 3.16 -27.13
N GLN A 258 -15.66 2.13 -27.41
CA GLN A 258 -15.22 0.74 -27.52
C GLN A 258 -14.06 0.56 -28.52
N CYS A 259 -14.20 1.12 -29.73
CA CYS A 259 -13.18 1.06 -30.78
C CYS A 259 -11.80 1.57 -30.34
N ILE A 260 -11.77 2.61 -29.49
CA ILE A 260 -10.53 3.16 -28.91
C ILE A 260 -10.04 2.24 -27.80
N THR A 261 -10.93 1.86 -26.87
CA THR A 261 -10.54 1.11 -25.67
C THR A 261 -9.98 -0.26 -26.02
N GLU A 262 -10.53 -0.97 -27.01
CA GLU A 262 -10.05 -2.29 -27.44
C GLU A 262 -8.59 -2.25 -27.92
N LYS A 263 -8.24 -1.25 -28.74
CA LYS A 263 -6.87 -1.07 -29.23
C LYS A 263 -5.90 -0.72 -28.10
N LEU A 264 -6.33 0.13 -27.17
CA LEU A 264 -5.51 0.51 -26.01
C LEU A 264 -5.34 -0.65 -25.01
N GLU A 265 -6.34 -1.51 -24.87
CA GLU A 265 -6.31 -2.69 -23.99
C GLU A 265 -5.23 -3.69 -24.43
N VAL A 266 -5.08 -3.91 -25.74
CA VAL A 266 -4.00 -4.76 -26.28
C VAL A 266 -2.62 -4.22 -25.87
N LEU A 267 -2.39 -2.90 -25.98
CA LEU A 267 -1.14 -2.28 -25.51
C LEU A 267 -0.97 -2.37 -24.01
N ALA A 268 -2.03 -2.12 -23.24
CA ALA A 268 -1.98 -2.19 -21.78
C ALA A 268 -1.56 -3.60 -21.32
N LYS A 269 -2.14 -4.62 -21.95
CA LYS A 269 -1.83 -6.04 -21.70
C LYS A 269 -0.38 -6.36 -22.08
N ALA A 270 0.07 -5.96 -23.27
CA ALA A 270 1.44 -6.17 -23.72
C ALA A 270 2.47 -5.57 -22.74
N TYR A 271 2.26 -4.32 -22.29
CA TYR A 271 3.15 -3.69 -21.31
C TYR A 271 3.11 -4.37 -19.94
N SER A 272 1.94 -4.83 -19.51
CA SER A 272 1.78 -5.55 -18.24
C SER A 272 2.61 -6.85 -18.24
N VAL A 273 2.47 -7.63 -19.31
CA VAL A 273 3.20 -8.90 -19.53
C VAL A 273 4.71 -8.67 -19.64
N GLN A 274 5.14 -7.57 -20.25
CA GLN A 274 6.54 -7.16 -20.30
C GLN A 274 7.09 -6.63 -18.97
N GLY A 275 6.25 -6.45 -17.95
CA GLY A 275 6.65 -5.91 -16.66
C GLY A 275 6.75 -4.39 -16.58
N ASP A 276 6.32 -3.68 -17.62
CA ASP A 276 6.23 -2.22 -17.58
C ASP A 276 4.94 -1.75 -16.91
N LYS A 277 4.96 -1.84 -15.58
CA LYS A 277 3.82 -1.53 -14.72
C LYS A 277 3.34 -0.08 -14.88
N TRP A 278 4.26 0.85 -15.13
CA TRP A 278 3.92 2.28 -15.21
C TRP A 278 3.20 2.62 -16.51
N ARG A 279 3.68 2.10 -17.65
CA ARG A 279 2.97 2.26 -18.92
C ARG A 279 1.63 1.53 -18.89
N ALA A 280 1.60 0.29 -18.44
CA ALA A 280 0.35 -0.48 -18.30
C ALA A 280 -0.68 0.29 -17.45
N LEU A 281 -0.27 0.84 -16.31
CA LEU A 281 -1.14 1.66 -15.46
C LEU A 281 -1.62 2.94 -16.16
N GLY A 282 -0.74 3.60 -16.93
CA GLY A 282 -1.10 4.77 -17.72
C GLY A 282 -2.21 4.48 -18.74
N TYR A 283 -2.08 3.38 -19.48
CA TYR A 283 -3.14 2.93 -20.40
C TYR A 283 -4.41 2.53 -19.64
N ALA A 284 -4.31 1.79 -18.54
CA ALA A 284 -5.47 1.38 -17.76
C ALA A 284 -6.26 2.59 -17.22
N LYS A 285 -5.60 3.66 -16.80
CA LYS A 285 -6.26 4.91 -16.39
C LYS A 285 -6.99 5.57 -17.55
N ALA A 286 -6.36 5.67 -18.72
CA ALA A 286 -6.99 6.24 -19.91
C ALA A 286 -8.18 5.40 -20.40
N ILE A 287 -8.05 4.08 -20.44
CA ILE A 287 -9.13 3.15 -20.80
C ILE A 287 -10.31 3.32 -19.85
N ASN A 288 -10.06 3.36 -18.54
CA ASN A 288 -11.13 3.56 -17.56
C ASN A 288 -11.82 4.91 -17.72
N ALA A 289 -11.08 5.98 -18.01
CA ALA A 289 -11.64 7.31 -18.25
C ALA A 289 -12.54 7.31 -19.51
N LEU A 290 -12.09 6.66 -20.59
CA LEU A 290 -12.85 6.52 -21.85
C LEU A 290 -14.11 5.66 -21.68
N LYS A 291 -14.03 4.54 -20.94
CA LYS A 291 -15.19 3.69 -20.63
C LYS A 291 -16.25 4.41 -19.81
N SER A 292 -15.86 5.36 -18.97
CA SER A 292 -16.77 6.19 -18.19
C SER A 292 -17.20 7.48 -18.90
N TYR A 293 -16.69 7.76 -20.10
CA TYR A 293 -17.01 9.00 -20.79
C TYR A 293 -18.38 8.88 -21.44
N HIS A 294 -19.26 9.84 -21.15
CA HIS A 294 -20.70 9.80 -21.44
C HIS A 294 -21.09 9.86 -22.92
N LYS A 295 -20.12 9.99 -23.83
CA LYS A 295 -20.34 10.06 -25.27
C LYS A 295 -19.10 9.59 -26.04
N PRO A 296 -19.22 9.34 -27.36
CA PRO A 296 -18.06 9.07 -28.20
C PRO A 296 -17.12 10.28 -28.25
N VAL A 297 -15.82 10.04 -28.16
CA VAL A 297 -14.78 11.06 -28.38
C VAL A 297 -14.58 11.23 -29.88
N THR A 298 -14.61 12.46 -30.35
CA THR A 298 -14.59 12.79 -31.78
C THR A 298 -13.38 13.63 -32.21
N SER A 299 -12.64 14.21 -31.25
CA SER A 299 -11.52 15.09 -31.56
C SER A 299 -10.40 15.00 -30.53
N TYR A 300 -9.21 15.43 -30.92
CA TYR A 300 -8.04 15.54 -30.05
C TYR A 300 -8.27 16.49 -28.86
N GLN A 301 -8.91 17.64 -29.12
CA GLN A 301 -9.19 18.65 -28.10
C GLN A 301 -10.16 18.10 -27.04
N GLU A 302 -11.16 17.33 -27.47
CA GLU A 302 -12.08 16.64 -26.58
C GLU A 302 -11.37 15.58 -25.74
N ALA A 303 -10.53 14.74 -26.35
CA ALA A 303 -9.73 13.75 -25.65
C ALA A 303 -8.85 14.38 -24.55
N CYS A 304 -8.24 15.54 -24.82
CA CYS A 304 -7.40 16.26 -23.85
C CYS A 304 -8.18 16.83 -22.66
N LYS A 305 -9.48 17.06 -22.79
CA LYS A 305 -10.33 17.55 -21.70
C LYS A 305 -10.73 16.44 -20.73
N ILE A 306 -10.55 15.18 -21.12
CA ILE A 306 -10.89 14.04 -20.26
C ILE A 306 -9.83 13.89 -19.16
N PRO A 307 -10.23 13.95 -17.87
CA PRO A 307 -9.29 13.77 -16.77
C PRO A 307 -8.54 12.43 -16.86
N GLY A 308 -7.22 12.49 -16.81
CA GLY A 308 -6.36 11.30 -16.94
C GLY A 308 -5.84 11.01 -18.34
N ILE A 309 -6.30 11.77 -19.36
CA ILE A 309 -5.79 11.69 -20.73
C ILE A 309 -4.88 12.89 -21.01
N GLY A 310 -3.59 12.64 -21.23
CA GLY A 310 -2.61 13.68 -21.62
C GLY A 310 -2.38 13.73 -23.14
N LYS A 311 -1.64 14.75 -23.60
CA LYS A 311 -1.34 15.00 -25.03
C LYS A 311 -0.95 13.74 -25.82
N ARG A 312 0.02 12.97 -25.31
CA ARG A 312 0.52 11.73 -25.94
C ARG A 312 -0.51 10.59 -26.04
N MET A 313 -1.51 10.60 -25.15
CA MET A 313 -2.61 9.63 -25.20
C MET A 313 -3.68 10.13 -26.17
N ALA A 314 -4.00 11.43 -26.13
CA ALA A 314 -4.91 12.06 -27.08
C ALA A 314 -4.42 11.93 -28.54
N GLU A 315 -3.11 12.01 -28.80
CA GLU A 315 -2.52 11.73 -30.12
C GLU A 315 -2.85 10.30 -30.62
N LYS A 316 -2.82 9.30 -29.72
CA LYS A 316 -3.15 7.91 -30.06
C LYS A 316 -4.64 7.72 -30.29
N ILE A 317 -5.45 8.42 -29.50
CA ILE A 317 -6.91 8.42 -29.67
C ILE A 317 -7.23 9.01 -31.05
N LEU A 318 -6.63 10.14 -31.42
CA LEU A 318 -6.80 10.75 -32.74
C LEU A 318 -6.37 9.78 -33.85
N GLU A 319 -5.20 9.14 -33.73
CA GLU A 319 -4.73 8.16 -34.72
C GLU A 319 -5.74 7.01 -34.91
N ILE A 320 -6.33 6.50 -33.83
CA ILE A 320 -7.38 5.47 -33.88
C ILE A 320 -8.65 6.00 -34.53
N LEU A 321 -9.04 7.24 -34.25
CA LEU A 321 -10.22 7.87 -34.84
C LEU A 321 -10.07 8.08 -36.36
N GLU A 322 -8.89 8.50 -36.81
CA GLU A 322 -8.61 8.79 -38.22
C GLU A 322 -8.42 7.51 -39.05
N SER A 323 -7.77 6.49 -38.49
CA SER A 323 -7.36 5.30 -39.25
C SER A 323 -8.07 4.00 -38.86
N GLY A 324 -8.80 3.98 -37.73
CA GLY A 324 -9.34 2.75 -37.13
C GLY A 324 -8.25 1.85 -36.51
N HIS A 325 -6.99 2.27 -36.54
CA HIS A 325 -5.84 1.47 -36.14
C HIS A 325 -4.85 2.25 -35.27
N LEU A 326 -3.97 1.52 -34.61
CA LEU A 326 -2.88 2.10 -33.83
C LEU A 326 -1.57 1.44 -34.25
N ARG A 327 -0.70 2.18 -34.97
CA ARG A 327 0.58 1.67 -35.53
C ARG A 327 1.49 1.04 -34.49
N LYS A 328 1.34 1.44 -33.22
CA LYS A 328 2.13 0.86 -32.13
C LYS A 328 1.80 -0.62 -31.88
N LEU A 329 0.61 -1.09 -32.25
CA LEU A 329 0.22 -2.49 -32.16
C LEU A 329 1.03 -3.38 -33.12
N ASP A 330 1.40 -2.85 -34.28
CA ASP A 330 2.21 -3.59 -35.28
C ASP A 330 3.65 -3.84 -34.81
N HIS A 331 4.09 -3.09 -33.79
CA HIS A 331 5.44 -3.14 -33.23
C HIS A 331 5.45 -3.75 -31.82
N ILE A 332 4.47 -4.60 -31.50
CA ILE A 332 4.50 -5.40 -30.28
C ILE A 332 5.59 -6.46 -30.43
N SER A 333 6.40 -6.64 -29.39
CA SER A 333 7.48 -7.62 -29.41
C SER A 333 6.93 -9.04 -29.51
N GLU A 334 7.58 -9.87 -30.33
CA GLU A 334 7.31 -11.32 -30.44
C GLU A 334 7.45 -12.07 -29.11
N SER A 335 8.11 -11.48 -28.11
CA SER A 335 8.17 -12.03 -26.76
C SER A 335 6.83 -11.98 -26.03
N VAL A 336 5.93 -11.06 -26.39
CA VAL A 336 4.69 -10.81 -25.63
C VAL A 336 3.77 -12.04 -25.60
N PRO A 337 3.46 -12.72 -26.71
CA PRO A 337 2.63 -13.93 -26.66
C PRO A 337 3.20 -15.03 -25.76
N VAL A 338 4.52 -15.23 -25.79
CA VAL A 338 5.19 -16.26 -24.97
C VAL A 338 5.20 -15.87 -23.49
N LEU A 339 5.52 -14.60 -23.19
CA LEU A 339 5.49 -14.09 -21.83
C LEU A 339 4.07 -14.14 -21.25
N GLU A 340 3.05 -13.91 -22.07
CA GLU A 340 1.65 -14.03 -21.67
C GLU A 340 1.30 -15.49 -21.38
N LEU A 341 1.64 -16.40 -22.30
CA LEU A 341 1.46 -17.84 -22.13
C LEU A 341 2.02 -18.32 -20.78
N PHE A 342 3.23 -17.88 -20.44
CA PHE A 342 3.89 -18.22 -19.18
C PHE A 342 3.29 -17.52 -17.96
N SER A 343 2.91 -16.25 -18.09
CA SER A 343 2.33 -15.48 -16.97
C SER A 343 0.93 -15.96 -16.57
N ASN A 344 0.27 -16.71 -17.46
CA ASN A 344 -1.01 -17.36 -17.20
C ASN A 344 -0.87 -18.64 -16.35
N ILE A 345 0.34 -19.17 -16.15
CA ILE A 345 0.57 -20.29 -15.23
C ILE A 345 0.40 -19.75 -13.80
N TRP A 346 -0.55 -20.31 -13.04
CA TRP A 346 -0.74 -19.89 -11.64
C TRP A 346 0.55 -20.09 -10.82
N GLY A 347 0.98 -19.06 -10.10
CA GLY A 347 2.26 -19.02 -9.40
C GLY A 347 3.46 -18.54 -10.26
N ALA A 348 3.26 -18.22 -11.54
CA ALA A 348 4.28 -17.65 -12.41
C ALA A 348 3.95 -16.20 -12.79
N GLY A 349 4.53 -15.24 -12.05
CA GLY A 349 4.42 -13.83 -12.41
C GLY A 349 5.39 -13.43 -13.53
N VAL A 350 5.31 -12.15 -13.93
CA VAL A 350 6.18 -11.53 -14.96
C VAL A 350 7.65 -11.91 -14.84
N LYS A 351 8.22 -11.90 -13.62
CA LYS A 351 9.64 -12.22 -13.41
C LYS A 351 9.96 -13.67 -13.79
N THR A 352 9.10 -14.60 -13.39
CA THR A 352 9.24 -16.03 -13.71
C THR A 352 9.08 -16.25 -15.22
N ALA A 353 8.08 -15.64 -15.83
CA ALA A 353 7.86 -15.71 -17.27
C ALA A 353 9.07 -15.17 -18.06
N GLN A 354 9.64 -14.03 -17.65
CA GLN A 354 10.85 -13.47 -18.27
C GLN A 354 12.06 -14.37 -18.11
N MET A 355 12.25 -14.96 -16.92
CA MET A 355 13.33 -15.91 -16.66
C MET A 355 13.23 -17.11 -17.60
N TRP A 356 12.06 -17.75 -17.71
CA TRP A 356 11.83 -18.87 -18.63
C TRP A 356 12.05 -18.48 -20.10
N TYR A 357 11.59 -17.28 -20.48
CA TYR A 357 11.84 -16.77 -21.83
C TYR A 357 13.34 -16.59 -22.11
N GLN A 358 14.11 -16.07 -21.16
CA GLN A 358 15.57 -15.90 -21.28
C GLN A 358 16.31 -17.24 -21.31
N GLN A 359 15.77 -18.29 -20.68
CA GLN A 359 16.25 -19.66 -20.77
C GLN A 359 15.94 -20.33 -22.13
N GLY A 360 15.24 -19.63 -23.03
CA GLY A 360 14.91 -20.12 -24.37
C GLY A 360 13.60 -20.89 -24.44
N PHE A 361 12.83 -20.99 -23.35
CA PHE A 361 11.54 -21.68 -23.37
C PHE A 361 10.51 -20.86 -24.15
N ARG A 362 9.69 -21.54 -24.95
CA ARG A 362 8.66 -20.89 -25.79
C ARG A 362 7.28 -21.52 -25.64
N THR A 363 7.19 -22.73 -25.10
CA THR A 363 5.95 -23.51 -25.02
C THR A 363 5.68 -23.98 -23.60
N LEU A 364 4.44 -24.36 -23.29
CA LEU A 364 4.09 -25.00 -22.01
C LEU A 364 4.81 -26.34 -21.83
N ASP A 365 5.14 -27.04 -22.92
CA ASP A 365 5.86 -28.31 -22.86
C ASP A 365 7.33 -28.12 -22.46
N ASP A 366 7.96 -27.02 -22.90
CA ASP A 366 9.28 -26.63 -22.39
C ASP A 366 9.24 -26.44 -20.86
N ILE A 367 8.18 -25.79 -20.35
CA ILE A 367 8.02 -25.60 -18.90
C ILE A 367 7.83 -26.95 -18.19
N ARG A 368 7.03 -27.85 -18.76
CA ARG A 368 6.75 -29.17 -18.19
C ARG A 368 8.01 -30.05 -18.10
N THR A 369 8.87 -29.98 -19.10
CA THR A 369 10.00 -30.92 -19.27
C THR A 369 11.33 -30.37 -18.75
N LYS A 370 11.54 -29.05 -18.84
CA LYS A 370 12.86 -28.42 -18.60
C LYS A 370 12.90 -27.46 -17.41
N ALA A 371 11.77 -26.90 -16.99
CA ALA A 371 11.76 -25.91 -15.92
C ALA A 371 11.69 -26.55 -14.54
N THR A 372 12.42 -25.98 -13.59
CA THR A 372 12.24 -26.29 -12.16
C THR A 372 11.04 -25.50 -11.62
N LEU A 373 9.99 -26.20 -11.23
CA LEU A 373 8.73 -25.59 -10.78
C LEU A 373 8.58 -25.66 -9.26
N THR A 374 7.96 -24.62 -8.67
CA THR A 374 7.42 -24.73 -7.31
C THR A 374 6.18 -25.63 -7.30
N SER A 375 5.76 -26.11 -6.12
CA SER A 375 4.52 -26.88 -5.98
C SER A 375 3.30 -26.13 -6.54
N GLN A 376 3.21 -24.83 -6.27
CA GLN A 376 2.17 -23.95 -6.81
C GLN A 376 2.19 -23.90 -8.34
N GLN A 377 3.37 -23.71 -8.94
CA GLN A 377 3.54 -23.65 -10.40
C GLN A 377 3.24 -24.98 -11.08
N ALA A 378 3.59 -26.10 -10.44
CA ALA A 378 3.24 -27.42 -10.95
C ALA A 378 1.71 -27.63 -11.00
N VAL A 379 0.98 -27.19 -9.97
CA VAL A 379 -0.49 -27.18 -9.98
C VAL A 379 -1.02 -26.23 -11.05
N GLY A 380 -0.47 -25.02 -11.14
CA GLY A 380 -0.85 -24.03 -12.16
C GLY A 380 -0.62 -24.49 -13.59
N LEU A 381 0.41 -25.30 -13.84
CA LEU A 381 0.67 -25.89 -15.15
C LEU A 381 -0.24 -27.08 -15.43
N LYS A 382 -0.54 -27.89 -14.41
CA LYS A 382 -1.44 -29.05 -14.52
C LYS A 382 -2.87 -28.61 -14.87
N HIS A 383 -3.36 -27.55 -14.25
CA HIS A 383 -4.73 -27.01 -14.42
C HIS A 383 -4.75 -25.72 -15.24
N TYR A 384 -3.79 -25.56 -16.15
CA TYR A 384 -3.61 -24.33 -16.92
C TYR A 384 -4.87 -23.91 -17.70
N THR A 385 -5.48 -24.85 -18.41
CA THR A 385 -6.69 -24.60 -19.21
C THR A 385 -7.87 -24.26 -18.30
N ASP A 386 -8.09 -25.05 -17.25
CA ASP A 386 -9.19 -24.87 -16.30
C ASP A 386 -9.13 -23.49 -15.63
N PHE A 387 -7.94 -23.04 -15.21
CA PHE A 387 -7.77 -21.72 -14.58
C PHE A 387 -7.91 -20.52 -15.53
N LEU A 388 -7.83 -20.74 -16.83
CA LEU A 388 -8.11 -19.70 -17.83
C LEU A 388 -9.59 -19.58 -18.16
N GLU A 389 -10.35 -20.64 -17.92
CA GLU A 389 -11.79 -20.64 -18.14
C GLU A 389 -12.50 -19.73 -17.14
N ARG A 390 -13.51 -19.00 -17.63
CA ARG A 390 -14.29 -18.06 -16.83
C ARG A 390 -15.48 -18.83 -16.25
N MET A 391 -15.53 -18.97 -14.93
CA MET A 391 -16.66 -19.64 -14.27
C MET A 391 -17.93 -18.76 -14.29
N PRO A 392 -19.12 -19.32 -14.56
CA PRO A 392 -20.39 -18.62 -14.37
C PRO A 392 -20.66 -18.29 -12.90
N ARG A 393 -21.66 -17.44 -12.63
CA ARG A 393 -21.97 -17.03 -11.24
C ARG A 393 -22.51 -18.19 -10.42
N GLU A 394 -23.24 -19.08 -11.06
CA GLU A 394 -23.88 -20.25 -10.44
C GLU A 394 -22.80 -21.16 -9.84
N GLU A 395 -21.74 -21.46 -10.60
CA GLU A 395 -20.58 -22.21 -10.12
C GLU A 395 -19.88 -21.51 -8.95
N ALA A 396 -19.67 -20.19 -9.03
CA ALA A 396 -19.08 -19.43 -7.92
C ALA A 396 -19.94 -19.47 -6.65
N ALA A 397 -21.27 -19.52 -6.78
CA ALA A 397 -22.19 -19.66 -5.66
C ALA A 397 -22.13 -21.06 -5.03
N GLU A 398 -22.00 -22.11 -5.85
CA GLU A 398 -21.81 -23.49 -5.39
C GLU A 398 -20.50 -23.67 -4.61
N ILE A 399 -19.42 -23.03 -5.08
CA ILE A 399 -18.13 -23.02 -4.37
C ILE A 399 -18.27 -22.32 -3.00
N GLU A 400 -18.90 -21.14 -2.94
CA GLU A 400 -19.16 -20.47 -1.66
C GLU A 400 -20.02 -21.32 -0.73
N GLN A 401 -21.08 -21.96 -1.25
CA GLN A 401 -21.94 -22.85 -0.49
C GLN A 401 -21.14 -24.02 0.11
N THR A 402 -20.24 -24.61 -0.67
CA THR A 402 -19.37 -25.71 -0.20
C THR A 402 -18.48 -25.25 0.95
N VAL A 403 -17.81 -24.10 0.80
CA VAL A 403 -16.97 -23.50 1.86
C VAL A 403 -17.79 -23.19 3.11
N ARG A 404 -18.99 -22.63 2.95
CA ARG A 404 -19.89 -22.27 4.04
C ARG A 404 -20.37 -23.50 4.81
N GLN A 405 -20.76 -24.57 4.14
CA GLN A 405 -21.18 -25.80 4.82
C GLN A 405 -20.04 -26.42 5.62
N ALA A 406 -18.83 -26.47 5.06
CA ALA A 406 -17.65 -26.95 5.77
C ALA A 406 -17.31 -26.05 6.98
N ALA A 407 -17.43 -24.73 6.85
CA ALA A 407 -17.23 -23.80 7.96
C ALA A 407 -18.26 -24.01 9.08
N LEU A 408 -19.55 -24.07 8.74
CA LEU A 408 -20.63 -24.27 9.72
C LEU A 408 -20.51 -25.62 10.43
N ALA A 409 -20.11 -26.68 9.73
CA ALA A 409 -19.87 -27.99 10.31
C ALA A 409 -18.69 -27.99 11.31
N LEU A 410 -17.66 -27.18 11.05
CA LEU A 410 -16.54 -27.03 11.99
C LEU A 410 -16.92 -26.25 13.23
N LYS A 411 -17.70 -25.19 13.07
CA LYS A 411 -18.13 -24.35 14.18
C LYS A 411 -19.46 -23.65 13.86
N PRO A 412 -20.53 -23.95 14.61
CA PRO A 412 -21.78 -23.21 14.52
C PRO A 412 -21.55 -21.71 14.77
N GLY A 413 -22.27 -20.87 14.03
CA GLY A 413 -22.19 -19.41 14.15
C GLY A 413 -21.13 -18.73 13.27
N LEU A 414 -20.30 -19.48 12.54
CA LEU A 414 -19.43 -18.90 11.52
C LEU A 414 -20.27 -18.31 10.37
N VAL A 415 -19.81 -17.17 9.86
CA VAL A 415 -20.41 -16.45 8.75
C VAL A 415 -19.45 -16.48 7.58
N CYS A 416 -19.93 -16.91 6.41
CA CYS A 416 -19.19 -16.95 5.16
C CYS A 416 -19.86 -16.00 4.15
N VAL A 417 -19.07 -15.20 3.44
CA VAL A 417 -19.56 -14.24 2.45
C VAL A 417 -18.67 -14.27 1.20
N ALA A 418 -19.27 -14.53 0.04
CA ALA A 418 -18.58 -14.36 -1.24
C ALA A 418 -18.24 -12.88 -1.47
N CYS A 419 -16.99 -12.63 -1.83
CA CYS A 419 -16.37 -11.33 -2.01
C CYS A 419 -16.01 -11.12 -3.49
N GLY A 420 -14.94 -10.37 -3.75
CA GLY A 420 -14.32 -10.35 -5.07
C GLY A 420 -15.22 -9.85 -6.20
N SER A 421 -15.01 -10.41 -7.38
CA SER A 421 -15.79 -10.10 -8.58
C SER A 421 -17.25 -10.55 -8.45
N TYR A 422 -17.50 -11.65 -7.73
CA TYR A 422 -18.84 -12.16 -7.44
C TYR A 422 -19.69 -11.11 -6.70
N ARG A 423 -19.17 -10.53 -5.62
CA ARG A 423 -19.86 -9.48 -4.84
C ARG A 423 -20.08 -8.19 -5.63
N ARG A 424 -19.22 -7.89 -6.61
CA ARG A 424 -19.38 -6.73 -7.51
C ARG A 424 -20.36 -6.97 -8.65
N GLY A 425 -21.06 -8.11 -8.67
CA GLY A 425 -22.10 -8.41 -9.67
C GLY A 425 -21.56 -8.78 -11.07
N LYS A 426 -20.30 -9.23 -11.19
CA LYS A 426 -19.78 -9.67 -12.49
C LYS A 426 -20.51 -10.94 -12.97
N PRO A 427 -20.86 -11.06 -14.28
CA PRO A 427 -21.60 -12.21 -14.81
C PRO A 427 -20.77 -13.49 -14.87
N THR A 428 -19.45 -13.38 -14.83
CA THR A 428 -18.53 -14.50 -14.69
C THR A 428 -17.48 -14.15 -13.64
N CYS A 429 -16.86 -15.15 -13.02
CA CYS A 429 -15.76 -15.03 -12.06
C CYS A 429 -14.52 -15.76 -12.59
N GLY A 430 -13.35 -15.49 -12.00
CA GLY A 430 -12.08 -16.15 -12.37
C GLY A 430 -11.51 -16.92 -11.19
N ASP A 431 -11.83 -16.44 -10.01
CA ASP A 431 -11.65 -17.05 -8.72
C ASP A 431 -12.88 -16.73 -7.85
N VAL A 432 -12.98 -17.43 -6.72
CA VAL A 432 -13.99 -17.20 -5.69
C VAL A 432 -13.29 -16.77 -4.40
N ASP A 433 -13.47 -15.51 -4.04
CA ASP A 433 -13.02 -14.98 -2.76
C ASP A 433 -14.10 -15.23 -1.70
N VAL A 434 -13.79 -15.98 -0.63
CA VAL A 434 -14.74 -16.18 0.49
C VAL A 434 -14.16 -15.61 1.77
N LEU A 435 -14.86 -14.63 2.36
CA LEU A 435 -14.56 -14.12 3.69
C LEU A 435 -15.22 -15.04 4.73
N VAL A 436 -14.46 -15.46 5.75
CA VAL A 436 -14.97 -16.25 6.88
C VAL A 436 -14.74 -15.47 8.17
N THR A 437 -15.79 -15.30 8.97
CA THR A 437 -15.74 -14.57 10.24
C THR A 437 -16.72 -15.16 11.27
N HIS A 438 -16.74 -14.59 12.47
CA HIS A 438 -17.72 -14.90 13.52
C HIS A 438 -18.14 -13.60 14.22
N PRO A 439 -19.43 -13.39 14.54
CA PRO A 439 -19.94 -12.15 15.15
C PRO A 439 -19.26 -11.77 16.48
N ASP A 440 -18.81 -12.76 17.25
CA ASP A 440 -18.08 -12.53 18.51
C ASP A 440 -16.65 -11.98 18.34
N GLY A 441 -16.15 -11.84 17.11
CA GLY A 441 -14.80 -11.34 16.82
C GLY A 441 -13.63 -12.25 17.26
N GLN A 442 -13.90 -13.44 17.78
CA GLN A 442 -12.90 -14.33 18.39
C GLN A 442 -12.95 -15.75 17.80
N SER A 443 -14.14 -16.26 17.55
CA SER A 443 -14.39 -17.66 17.24
C SER A 443 -13.88 -18.11 15.88
N HIS A 444 -13.55 -17.18 14.98
CA HIS A 444 -12.94 -17.44 13.69
C HIS A 444 -11.42 -17.72 13.78
N ARG A 445 -10.78 -17.47 14.94
CA ARG A 445 -9.33 -17.66 15.11
C ARG A 445 -8.93 -19.12 14.88
N GLY A 446 -7.96 -19.33 13.98
CA GLY A 446 -7.44 -20.66 13.65
C GLY A 446 -8.39 -21.55 12.85
N VAL A 447 -9.48 -21.00 12.29
CA VAL A 447 -10.44 -21.76 11.46
C VAL A 447 -9.83 -22.17 10.13
N PHE A 448 -8.96 -21.34 9.53
CA PHE A 448 -8.46 -21.56 8.17
C PHE A 448 -7.84 -22.94 7.94
N SER A 449 -6.91 -23.38 8.78
CA SER A 449 -6.25 -24.69 8.61
C SER A 449 -7.25 -25.84 8.76
N LYS A 450 -8.13 -25.77 9.77
CA LYS A 450 -9.17 -26.80 10.00
C LYS A 450 -10.16 -26.88 8.85
N LEU A 451 -10.53 -25.72 8.29
CA LEU A 451 -11.41 -25.62 7.12
C LEU A 451 -10.76 -26.25 5.90
N LEU A 452 -9.51 -25.92 5.64
CA LEU A 452 -8.76 -26.51 4.54
C LEU A 452 -8.61 -28.03 4.69
N ASP A 453 -8.27 -28.52 5.90
CA ASP A 453 -8.18 -29.95 6.19
C ASP A 453 -9.53 -30.68 6.06
N SER A 454 -10.64 -29.99 6.37
CA SER A 454 -11.98 -30.53 6.16
C SER A 454 -12.31 -30.66 4.68
N LEU A 455 -12.01 -29.63 3.89
CA LEU A 455 -12.26 -29.61 2.45
C LEU A 455 -11.41 -30.66 1.73
N HIS A 456 -10.12 -30.78 2.03
CA HIS A 456 -9.27 -31.84 1.45
C HIS A 456 -9.77 -33.26 1.74
N ARG A 457 -10.43 -33.48 2.89
CA ARG A 457 -11.00 -34.79 3.24
C ARG A 457 -12.28 -35.10 2.46
N SER A 458 -12.96 -34.09 1.92
CA SER A 458 -14.17 -34.29 1.12
C SER A 458 -13.89 -34.59 -0.37
N GLY A 459 -12.64 -34.46 -0.82
CA GLY A 459 -12.23 -34.55 -2.22
C GLY A 459 -11.58 -33.27 -2.68
#